data_AF-A0A923SXI3-F1
#
_entry.id   AF-A0A923SXI3-F1
#
_cell.length_a   1.000
_cell.length_b   1.000
_cell.length_c   1.000
_cell.angle_alpha   90.00
_cell.angle_beta   90.00
_cell.angle_gamma   90.00
#
_symmetry.space_group_name_H-M   'P 1'
#
loop_
_entity.id
_entity.type
_entity.pdbx_description
1 polymer ?
#
loop_
_entity_poly.entity_id
_entity_poly.type
_entity_poly.pdbx_seq_one_letter_code
_entity_poly.pdbx_strand_id
1 'polypeptide(L)'
;MIFPFVEEELEEEGIELEEDESEYMPREYGVDFETGKLTGKIVEGVDAVVVWAWLALQTARERYYVYSLDYGQDYEDMLGRGYTQAYISTELKRMTEECLYENPFISGIENFICEMKGEKVILSFRLLTDFGESEVVEVDV
;
A
#
# COMPACT_ATOMS: atom_id res chain seq x y z
N MET A 1 20.40 -29.02 30.68
CA MET A 1 21.48 -28.09 30.34
C MET A 1 20.98 -26.71 30.69
N ILE A 2 21.53 -26.10 31.74
CA ILE A 2 21.12 -24.79 32.27
C ILE A 2 22.06 -23.76 31.65
N PHE A 3 21.51 -22.75 31.00
CA PHE A 3 22.29 -21.64 30.42
C PHE A 3 22.77 -20.74 31.57
N PRO A 4 24.07 -20.39 31.65
CA PRO A 4 24.56 -19.51 32.69
C PRO A 4 24.22 -18.07 32.29
N PHE A 5 23.21 -17.50 32.95
CA PHE A 5 22.93 -16.08 32.88
C PHE A 5 24.05 -15.34 33.60
N VAL A 6 24.85 -14.60 32.85
CA VAL A 6 25.66 -13.52 33.42
C VAL A 6 24.66 -12.43 33.76
N GLU A 7 24.42 -12.19 35.05
CA GLU A 7 23.83 -10.94 35.53
C GLU A 7 24.88 -9.84 35.27
N GLU A 8 24.98 -9.41 34.02
CA GLU A 8 25.66 -8.18 33.66
C GLU A 8 24.63 -7.08 33.87
N GLU A 9 24.86 -6.26 34.89
CA GLU A 9 24.08 -5.08 35.21
C GLU A 9 23.85 -4.28 33.91
N LEU A 10 22.61 -4.29 33.42
CA LEU A 10 22.19 -3.40 32.35
C LEU A 10 22.27 -1.99 32.91
N GLU A 11 23.40 -1.32 32.71
CA GLU A 11 23.44 0.13 32.75
C GLU A 11 22.39 0.61 31.73
N GLU A 12 21.29 1.17 32.24
CA GLU A 12 20.35 1.97 31.44
C GLU A 12 21.10 3.21 30.95
N GLU A 13 21.99 3.05 29.97
CA GLU A 13 22.35 4.14 29.07
C GLU A 13 21.09 4.43 28.26
N GLY A 14 20.25 5.31 28.81
CA GLY A 14 19.14 5.90 28.09
C GLY A 14 19.69 6.53 26.81
N ILE A 15 19.42 5.86 25.69
CA ILE A 15 19.68 6.42 24.37
C ILE A 15 18.76 7.64 24.26
N GLU A 16 19.30 8.84 24.44
CA GLU A 16 18.64 10.06 23.99
C GLU A 16 18.56 9.99 22.47
N LEU A 17 17.41 9.51 21.96
CA LEU A 17 17.07 9.66 20.56
C LEU A 17 16.90 11.16 20.34
N GLU A 18 17.92 11.79 19.75
CA GLU A 18 17.75 13.11 19.12
C GLU A 18 16.65 12.93 18.07
N GLU A 19 15.43 13.41 18.37
CA GLU A 19 14.38 13.56 17.37
C GLU A 19 14.86 14.63 16.39
N ASP A 20 15.58 14.21 15.35
CA ASP A 20 15.78 15.02 14.16
C ASP A 20 14.36 15.36 13.65
N GLU A 21 13.90 16.60 13.91
CA GLU A 21 12.70 17.22 13.31
C GLU A 21 12.88 17.41 11.78
N SER A 22 13.60 16.52 11.11
CA SER A 22 13.57 16.43 9.66
C SER A 22 12.23 15.84 9.26
N GLU A 23 11.44 16.61 8.52
CA GLU A 23 10.19 16.18 7.90
C GLU A 23 10.45 14.87 7.12
N TYR A 24 9.85 13.76 7.57
CA TYR A 24 10.09 12.45 6.97
C TYR A 24 9.60 12.43 5.52
N MET A 25 10.52 12.16 4.59
CA MET A 25 10.20 12.03 3.17
C MET A 25 10.15 10.54 2.79
N PRO A 26 8.99 10.03 2.31
CA PRO A 26 8.88 8.63 1.90
C PRO A 26 9.76 8.36 0.69
N ARG A 27 10.40 7.19 0.67
CA ARG A 27 11.30 6.75 -0.40
C ARG A 27 11.01 5.29 -0.73
N GLU A 28 10.90 4.98 -2.01
CA GLU A 28 10.66 3.62 -2.50
C GLU A 28 11.58 3.29 -3.69
N TYR A 29 11.76 2.01 -3.96
CA TYR A 29 12.39 1.60 -5.22
C TYR A 29 11.39 1.77 -6.36
N GLY A 30 11.71 2.62 -7.32
CA GLY A 30 10.82 2.89 -8.45
C GLY A 30 10.48 1.61 -9.21
N VAL A 31 9.19 1.42 -9.50
CA VAL A 31 8.65 0.27 -10.23
C VAL A 31 8.09 0.73 -11.58
N ASP A 32 8.35 -0.04 -12.62
CA ASP A 32 7.65 0.06 -13.89
C ASP A 32 6.30 -0.67 -13.75
N PHE A 33 5.19 0.08 -13.70
CA PHE A 33 3.86 -0.48 -13.40
C PHE A 33 3.30 -1.39 -14.49
N GLU A 34 3.79 -1.29 -15.73
CA GLU A 34 3.38 -2.18 -16.81
C GLU A 34 4.06 -3.56 -16.69
N THR A 35 5.32 -3.58 -16.28
CA THR A 35 6.14 -4.81 -16.24
C THR A 35 6.32 -5.39 -14.84
N GLY A 36 6.01 -4.62 -13.79
CA GLY A 36 6.26 -4.94 -12.39
C GLY A 36 7.75 -4.99 -12.01
N LYS A 37 8.65 -4.47 -12.87
CA LYS A 37 10.10 -4.55 -12.65
C LYS A 37 10.62 -3.29 -11.95
N LEU A 38 11.66 -3.48 -11.15
CA LEU A 38 12.40 -2.36 -10.57
C LEU A 38 13.10 -1.57 -11.67
N THR A 39 12.96 -0.25 -11.61
CA THR A 39 13.62 0.71 -12.51
C THR A 39 15.11 0.91 -12.18
N GLY A 40 15.54 0.47 -10.98
CA GLY A 40 16.89 0.70 -10.46
C GLY A 40 17.12 2.11 -9.90
N LYS A 41 16.06 2.91 -9.74
CA LYS A 41 16.10 4.25 -9.13
C LYS A 41 15.31 4.26 -7.83
N ILE A 42 15.68 5.18 -6.94
CA ILE A 42 14.86 5.51 -5.77
C ILE A 42 13.94 6.67 -6.18
N VAL A 43 12.67 6.57 -5.84
CA VAL A 43 11.65 7.61 -5.98
C VAL A 43 11.29 8.14 -4.59
N GLU A 44 10.84 9.39 -4.50
CA GLU A 44 10.62 10.10 -3.23
C GLU A 44 9.29 10.87 -3.28
N GLY A 45 8.72 11.17 -2.11
CA GLY A 45 7.48 11.96 -2.01
C GLY A 45 6.27 11.24 -2.63
N VAL A 46 5.49 11.93 -3.47
CA VAL A 46 4.28 11.39 -4.10
C VAL A 46 4.57 10.10 -4.87
N ASP A 47 5.66 10.06 -5.63
CA ASP A 47 6.01 8.89 -6.46
C ASP A 47 6.28 7.65 -5.60
N ALA A 48 6.88 7.84 -4.41
CA ALA A 48 7.09 6.75 -3.46
C ALA A 48 5.76 6.23 -2.90
N VAL A 49 4.83 7.12 -2.56
CA VAL A 49 3.49 6.74 -2.09
C VAL A 49 2.71 6.00 -3.19
N VAL A 50 2.85 6.40 -4.45
CA VAL A 50 2.24 5.70 -5.60
C VAL A 50 2.81 4.28 -5.74
N VAL A 51 4.13 4.10 -5.62
CA VAL A 51 4.76 2.78 -5.65
C VAL A 51 4.24 1.90 -4.50
N TRP A 52 4.16 2.45 -3.29
CA TRP A 52 3.62 1.74 -2.13
C TRP A 52 2.17 1.29 -2.37
N ALA A 53 1.32 2.20 -2.87
CA ALA A 53 -0.08 1.94 -3.16
C ALA A 53 -0.23 0.85 -4.22
N TRP A 54 0.57 0.90 -5.28
CA TRP A 54 0.58 -0.13 -6.32
C TRP A 54 0.94 -1.50 -5.74
N LEU A 55 2.00 -1.59 -4.92
CA LEU A 55 2.40 -2.85 -4.27
C LEU A 55 1.31 -3.40 -3.33
N ALA A 56 0.65 -2.53 -2.57
CA ALA A 56 -0.44 -2.92 -1.68
C ALA A 56 -1.60 -3.53 -2.48
N LEU A 57 -1.98 -2.91 -3.60
CA LEU A 57 -3.06 -3.41 -4.46
C LEU A 57 -2.70 -4.69 -5.23
N GLN A 58 -1.41 -4.96 -5.45
CA GLN A 58 -0.95 -6.24 -6.01
C GLN A 58 -0.88 -7.38 -4.97
N THR A 59 -1.05 -7.07 -3.69
CA THR A 59 -0.89 -8.02 -2.60
C THR A 59 -2.26 -8.42 -2.05
N ALA A 60 -2.56 -9.72 -2.05
CA ALA A 60 -3.74 -10.23 -1.35
C ALA A 60 -3.52 -10.17 0.17
N ARG A 61 -4.47 -9.57 0.88
CA ARG A 61 -4.47 -9.42 2.34
C ARG A 61 -4.44 -10.80 3.02
N GLU A 62 -3.77 -10.88 4.18
CA GLU A 62 -3.60 -12.11 4.98
C GLU A 62 -2.89 -13.30 4.28
N ARG A 63 -2.40 -13.13 3.05
CA ARG A 63 -1.78 -14.22 2.27
C ARG A 63 -0.33 -14.52 2.66
N TYR A 64 0.42 -13.50 3.07
CA TYR A 64 1.87 -13.62 3.30
C TYR A 64 2.26 -13.16 4.70
N TYR A 65 3.03 -13.99 5.40
CA TYR A 65 3.52 -13.71 6.77
C TYR A 65 4.46 -12.51 6.90
N VAL A 66 5.03 -12.03 5.78
CA VAL A 66 5.94 -10.89 5.79
C VAL A 66 5.20 -9.55 5.90
N TYR A 67 3.89 -9.53 5.65
CA TYR A 67 3.05 -8.34 5.72
C TYR A 67 2.21 -8.31 7.00
N SER A 68 1.77 -7.10 7.39
CA SER A 68 0.75 -6.97 8.43
C SER A 68 -0.59 -7.54 7.95
N LEU A 69 -1.49 -7.81 8.89
CA LEU A 69 -2.83 -8.33 8.58
C LEU A 69 -3.67 -7.31 7.79
N ASP A 70 -3.39 -6.02 7.97
CA ASP A 70 -4.14 -4.93 7.33
C ASP A 70 -3.59 -4.58 5.92
N TYR A 71 -2.36 -5.01 5.61
CA TYR A 71 -1.72 -4.73 4.32
C TYR A 71 -2.25 -5.63 3.19
N GLY A 72 -2.58 -5.00 2.06
CA GLY A 72 -3.07 -5.68 0.87
C GLY A 72 -4.57 -5.46 0.62
N GLN A 73 -5.03 -5.88 -0.54
CA GLN A 73 -6.43 -5.85 -0.97
C GLN A 73 -7.12 -7.22 -0.81
N ASP A 74 -8.44 -7.24 -0.83
CA ASP A 74 -9.28 -8.45 -0.63
C ASP A 74 -10.34 -8.65 -1.75
N TYR A 75 -10.01 -8.34 -2.99
CA TYR A 75 -10.96 -8.37 -4.12
C TYR A 75 -11.46 -9.76 -4.51
N GLU A 76 -10.83 -10.83 -4.03
CA GLU A 76 -11.15 -12.21 -4.42
C GLU A 76 -12.61 -12.56 -4.15
N ASP A 77 -13.20 -12.00 -3.10
CA ASP A 77 -14.60 -12.22 -2.74
C ASP A 77 -15.61 -11.57 -3.70
N MET A 78 -15.18 -10.58 -4.48
CA MET A 78 -16.02 -9.89 -5.47
C MET A 78 -16.00 -10.56 -6.84
N LEU A 79 -14.95 -11.32 -7.15
CA LEU A 79 -14.78 -11.98 -8.44
C LEU A 79 -15.63 -13.25 -8.55
N GLY A 80 -16.27 -13.43 -9.71
CA GLY A 80 -17.06 -14.64 -10.01
C GLY A 80 -18.47 -14.71 -9.40
N ARG A 81 -18.90 -13.67 -8.69
CA ARG A 81 -20.26 -13.58 -8.14
C ARG A 81 -21.17 -12.82 -9.13
N GLY A 82 -22.42 -13.29 -9.28
CA GLY A 82 -23.42 -12.71 -10.21
C GLY A 82 -24.02 -11.37 -9.75
N TYR A 83 -23.20 -10.48 -9.20
CA TYR A 83 -23.61 -9.18 -8.71
C TYR A 83 -23.84 -8.17 -9.85
N THR A 84 -24.55 -7.09 -9.54
CA THR A 84 -24.71 -5.98 -10.48
C THR A 84 -23.39 -5.21 -10.58
N GLN A 85 -23.09 -4.68 -11.77
CA GLN A 85 -21.89 -3.87 -12.00
C GLN A 85 -21.81 -2.66 -11.05
N ALA A 86 -22.94 -2.03 -10.73
CA ALA A 86 -22.99 -0.92 -9.79
C ALA A 86 -22.57 -1.34 -8.37
N TYR A 87 -23.01 -2.52 -7.92
CA TYR A 87 -22.62 -3.06 -6.62
C TYR A 87 -21.11 -3.38 -6.59
N ILE A 88 -20.60 -4.06 -7.61
CA ILE A 88 -19.17 -4.37 -7.74
C ILE A 88 -18.33 -3.09 -7.70
N SER A 89 -18.71 -2.07 -8.47
CA SER A 89 -17.98 -0.80 -8.51
C SER A 89 -17.95 -0.09 -7.16
N THR A 90 -19.06 -0.09 -6.41
CA THR A 90 -19.11 0.53 -5.08
C THR A 90 -18.27 -0.25 -4.07
N GLU A 91 -18.34 -1.59 -4.12
CA GLU A 91 -17.63 -2.44 -3.17
C GLU A 91 -16.12 -2.41 -3.42
N LEU A 92 -15.69 -2.51 -4.69
CA LEU A 92 -14.28 -2.36 -5.06
C LEU A 92 -13.73 -0.99 -4.68
N LYS A 93 -14.54 0.07 -4.79
CA LYS A 93 -14.12 1.39 -4.31
C LYS A 93 -13.84 1.37 -2.81
N ARG A 94 -14.78 0.88 -2.00
CA ARG A 94 -14.65 0.77 -0.54
C ARG A 94 -13.40 -0.03 -0.15
N MET A 95 -13.20 -1.19 -0.79
CA MET A 95 -12.06 -2.06 -0.51
C MET A 95 -10.72 -1.44 -0.92
N THR A 96 -10.71 -0.66 -2.01
CA THR A 96 -9.52 0.10 -2.45
C THR A 96 -9.18 1.19 -1.44
N GLU A 97 -10.17 1.94 -0.96
CA GLU A 97 -9.97 2.95 0.09
C GLU A 97 -9.42 2.32 1.38
N GLU A 98 -10.00 1.20 1.84
CA GLU A 98 -9.53 0.48 3.03
C GLU A 98 -8.11 -0.08 2.89
N CYS A 99 -7.71 -0.51 1.69
CA CYS A 99 -6.35 -0.96 1.44
C CYS A 99 -5.36 0.22 1.53
N LEU A 100 -5.74 1.37 0.97
CA LEU A 100 -4.84 2.51 0.80
C LEU A 100 -4.71 3.36 2.08
N TYR A 101 -5.76 3.44 2.90
CA TYR A 101 -5.72 4.21 4.16
C TYR A 101 -4.85 3.62 5.25
N GLU A 102 -4.28 2.43 5.05
CA GLU A 102 -3.20 1.91 5.91
C GLU A 102 -1.91 2.73 5.78
N ASN A 103 -1.71 3.45 4.67
CA ASN A 103 -0.59 4.36 4.55
C ASN A 103 -0.96 5.74 5.13
N PRO A 104 -0.23 6.24 6.16
CA PRO A 104 -0.56 7.49 6.81
C PRO A 104 -0.43 8.72 5.90
N PHE A 105 0.30 8.62 4.79
CA PHE A 105 0.49 9.70 3.84
C PHE A 105 -0.63 9.81 2.79
N ILE A 106 -1.56 8.85 2.76
CA ILE A 106 -2.69 8.84 1.83
C ILE A 106 -3.92 9.41 2.53
N SER A 107 -4.45 10.51 2.01
CA SER A 107 -5.62 11.20 2.55
C SER A 107 -6.92 10.86 1.81
N GLY A 108 -6.84 10.27 0.61
CA GLY A 108 -8.02 9.99 -0.21
C GLY A 108 -7.73 9.39 -1.58
N ILE A 109 -8.79 8.98 -2.26
CA ILE A 109 -8.79 8.72 -3.70
C ILE A 109 -9.87 9.55 -4.41
N GLU A 110 -9.57 10.01 -5.61
CA GLU A 110 -10.50 10.75 -6.47
C GLU A 110 -10.68 10.10 -7.83
N ASN A 111 -11.77 10.46 -8.51
CA ASN A 111 -12.08 10.04 -9.88
C ASN A 111 -12.03 8.51 -10.06
N PHE A 112 -12.53 7.77 -9.07
CA PHE A 112 -12.56 6.31 -9.13
C PHE A 112 -13.45 5.81 -10.26
N ILE A 113 -12.87 5.05 -11.17
CA ILE A 113 -13.50 4.41 -12.32
C ILE A 113 -13.25 2.91 -12.21
N CYS A 114 -14.29 2.13 -12.47
CA CYS A 114 -14.24 0.67 -12.51
C CYS A 114 -14.75 0.20 -13.88
N GLU A 115 -13.84 -0.27 -14.73
CA GLU A 115 -14.17 -0.82 -16.05
C GLU A 115 -14.11 -2.35 -16.04
N MET A 116 -15.20 -3.02 -16.42
CA MET A 116 -15.21 -4.47 -16.58
C MET A 116 -14.94 -4.82 -18.04
N LYS A 117 -13.78 -5.44 -18.32
CA LYS A 117 -13.37 -5.90 -19.66
C LYS A 117 -13.32 -7.42 -19.69
N GLY A 118 -14.46 -8.03 -20.01
CA GLY A 118 -14.61 -9.49 -20.04
C GLY A 118 -14.52 -10.08 -18.63
N GLU A 119 -13.43 -10.81 -18.36
CA GLU A 119 -13.15 -11.42 -17.05
C GLU A 119 -12.25 -10.54 -16.16
N LYS A 120 -11.73 -9.42 -16.69
CA LYS A 120 -10.87 -8.49 -15.96
C LYS A 120 -11.65 -7.30 -15.44
N VAL A 121 -11.25 -6.78 -14.28
CA VAL A 121 -11.69 -5.48 -13.78
C VAL A 121 -10.51 -4.53 -13.75
N ILE A 122 -10.65 -3.37 -14.38
CA ILE A 122 -9.64 -2.31 -14.38
C ILE A 122 -10.14 -1.21 -13.47
N LEU A 123 -9.36 -0.90 -12.45
CA LEU A 123 -9.59 0.21 -11.54
C LEU A 123 -8.67 1.36 -11.91
N SER A 124 -9.24 2.57 -12.03
CA SER A 124 -8.49 3.79 -12.28
C SER A 124 -8.89 4.87 -11.30
N PHE A 125 -7.93 5.51 -10.64
CA PHE A 125 -8.19 6.58 -9.67
C PHE A 125 -6.96 7.45 -9.47
N ARG A 126 -7.13 8.57 -8.78
CA ARG A 126 -6.05 9.48 -8.40
C ARG A 126 -5.83 9.40 -6.90
N LEU A 127 -4.58 9.29 -6.44
CA LEU A 127 -4.24 9.35 -5.02
C LEU A 127 -4.12 10.80 -4.56
N LEU A 128 -4.73 11.09 -3.42
CA LEU A 128 -4.50 12.30 -2.65
C LEU A 128 -3.50 11.98 -1.54
N THR A 129 -2.40 12.70 -1.50
CA THR A 129 -1.34 12.49 -0.51
C THR A 129 -0.94 13.81 0.14
N ASP A 130 -0.31 13.74 1.30
CA ASP A 130 0.20 14.94 1.99
C ASP A 130 1.30 15.65 1.19
N PHE A 131 1.92 14.95 0.25
CA PHE A 131 2.96 15.48 -0.66
C PHE A 131 2.40 16.03 -1.97
N GLY A 132 1.08 15.95 -2.18
CA GLY A 132 0.39 16.37 -3.39
C GLY A 132 -0.47 15.28 -4.01
N GLU A 133 -0.88 15.49 -5.24
CA GLU A 133 -1.80 14.61 -5.96
C GLU A 133 -1.02 13.78 -7.00
N SER A 134 -1.29 12.48 -7.07
CA SER A 134 -0.62 11.61 -8.06
C SER A 134 -1.17 11.77 -9.47
N GLU A 135 -0.49 11.15 -10.43
CA GLU A 135 -1.11 10.77 -11.72
C GLU A 135 -2.15 9.65 -11.52
N VAL A 136 -2.89 9.30 -12.57
CA VAL A 136 -3.88 8.22 -12.53
C VAL A 136 -3.16 6.89 -12.29
N VAL A 137 -3.54 6.20 -11.22
CA VAL A 137 -3.10 4.84 -10.91
C VAL A 137 -4.08 3.88 -11.56
N GLU A 138 -3.57 2.93 -12.34
CA GLU A 138 -4.36 1.87 -12.98
C GLU A 138 -3.97 0.51 -12.40
N VAL A 139 -4.98 -0.29 -12.02
CA VAL A 139 -4.78 -1.62 -11.44
C VAL A 139 -5.71 -2.63 -12.11
N ASP A 140 -5.12 -3.72 -12.58
CA ASP A 140 -5.83 -4.93 -13.00
C ASP A 140 -6.18 -5.77 -11.77
N VAL A 141 -7.47 -6.07 -11.59
CA VAL A 141 -8.05 -6.96 -10.57
C VAL A 141 -8.50 -8.28 -11.21
#